data_AF-S4RXJ1-F1
#
_entry.id   AF-S4RXJ1-F1
#
_cell.length_a   1.000
_cell.length_b   1.000
_cell.length_c   1.000
_cell.angle_alpha   90.00
_cell.angle_beta   90.00
_cell.angle_gamma   90.00
#
_symmetry.space_group_name_H-M   'P 1'
#
loop_
_entity.id
_entity.type
_entity.pdbx_description
1 polymer ?
#
loop_
_entity_poly.entity_id
_entity_poly.type
_entity_poly.pdbx_seq_one_letter_code
_entity_poly.pdbx_strand_id
1 'polypeptide(L)'
;EFTWGDVGGWTGKGGANLGTKRTLPNTCMDKIVEQIKKHKISALLIIGGFEAMEGAMQLASGRGQHEELCIPMCVIPATISNNVPGTDFSIGADTALNTIVEV
;
A
#
# COMPACT_ATOMS: atom_id res chain seq x y z
N GLU A 1 15.34 6.25 -1.57
CA GLU A 1 15.71 5.23 -2.57
C GLU A 1 16.23 4.01 -1.82
N PHE A 2 16.03 2.81 -2.36
CA PHE A 2 16.52 1.57 -1.76
C PHE A 2 17.57 0.94 -2.65
N THR A 3 18.61 0.41 -2.04
CA THR A 3 19.63 -0.44 -2.64
C THR A 3 19.35 -1.90 -2.30
N TRP A 4 20.03 -2.82 -3.00
CA TRP A 4 19.88 -4.27 -2.75
C TRP A 4 20.17 -4.66 -1.29
N GLY A 5 21.15 -4.01 -0.66
CA GLY A 5 21.54 -4.29 0.72
C GLY A 5 20.47 -3.89 1.75
N ASP A 6 19.65 -2.89 1.45
CA ASP A 6 18.71 -2.32 2.41
C ASP A 6 17.55 -3.27 2.77
N VAL A 7 17.17 -4.13 1.81
CA VAL A 7 16.05 -5.09 1.95
C VAL A 7 16.52 -6.48 2.40
N GLY A 8 17.84 -6.67 2.58
CA GLY A 8 18.43 -7.93 2.99
C GLY A 8 17.86 -8.43 4.33
N GLY A 9 17.40 -9.68 4.36
CA GLY A 9 16.89 -10.32 5.57
C GLY A 9 15.49 -9.87 6.01
N TRP A 10 14.74 -9.17 5.16
CA TRP A 10 13.37 -8.75 5.50
C TRP A 10 12.33 -9.88 5.36
N THR A 11 12.64 -10.94 4.61
CA THR A 11 11.71 -12.05 4.31
C THR A 11 11.07 -12.69 5.55
N GLY A 12 11.84 -12.84 6.64
CA GLY A 12 11.36 -13.44 7.90
C GLY A 12 10.92 -12.42 8.96
N LYS A 13 10.89 -11.12 8.64
CA LYS A 13 10.54 -10.07 9.60
C LYS A 13 9.05 -9.72 9.47
N GLY A 14 8.32 -9.83 10.58
CA GLY A 14 6.96 -9.30 10.69
C GLY A 14 6.93 -7.77 10.80
N GLY A 15 5.74 -7.19 10.64
CA GLY A 15 5.53 -5.75 10.76
C GLY A 15 5.83 -4.99 9.45
N ALA A 16 6.15 -3.70 9.57
CA ALA A 16 6.37 -2.82 8.42
C ALA A 16 7.60 -1.92 8.64
N ASN A 17 8.73 -2.27 8.03
CA ASN A 17 9.99 -1.52 8.18
C ASN A 17 9.90 -0.08 7.62
N LEU A 18 9.05 0.15 6.62
CA LEU A 18 8.74 1.48 6.07
C LEU A 18 7.73 2.27 6.90
N GLY A 19 7.06 1.59 7.84
CA GLY A 19 5.87 2.09 8.53
C GLY A 19 4.59 1.89 7.73
N THR A 20 3.47 1.87 8.44
CA THR A 20 2.12 1.81 7.86
C THR A 20 1.17 2.70 8.65
N LYS A 21 0.21 3.32 7.97
CA LYS A 21 -0.86 4.14 8.56
C LYS A 21 -2.15 3.94 7.77
N ARG A 22 -3.27 4.17 8.44
CA ARG A 22 -4.63 4.10 7.85
C ARG A 22 -5.12 5.44 7.31
N THR A 23 -4.24 6.44 7.22
CA THR A 23 -4.59 7.79 6.76
C THR A 23 -4.84 7.78 5.26
N LEU A 24 -6.00 8.31 4.84
CA LEU A 24 -6.42 8.31 3.45
C LEU A 24 -5.91 9.55 2.68
N PRO A 25 -5.59 9.41 1.37
CA PRO A 25 -5.07 10.48 0.52
C PRO A 25 -5.94 11.73 0.42
N ASN A 26 -7.26 11.61 0.53
CA ASN A 26 -8.20 12.73 0.31
C ASN A 26 -7.94 13.95 1.21
N THR A 27 -7.34 13.73 2.39
CA THR A 27 -7.02 14.83 3.32
C THR A 27 -5.79 15.65 2.93
N CYS A 28 -4.97 15.17 1.99
CA CYS A 28 -3.68 15.76 1.64
C CYS A 28 -3.30 15.58 0.15
N MET A 29 -4.29 15.51 -0.74
CA MET A 29 -4.10 15.21 -2.17
C MET A 29 -3.03 16.09 -2.84
N ASP A 30 -3.11 17.41 -2.67
CA ASP A 30 -2.16 18.35 -3.28
C ASP A 30 -0.71 18.08 -2.86
N LYS A 31 -0.50 17.73 -1.58
CA LYS A 31 0.84 17.42 -1.07
C LYS A 31 1.37 16.11 -1.65
N ILE A 32 0.50 15.12 -1.85
CA ILE A 32 0.88 13.84 -2.48
C ILE A 32 1.30 14.08 -3.92
N VAL A 33 0.50 14.84 -4.67
CA VAL A 33 0.77 15.22 -6.07
C VAL A 33 2.09 15.97 -6.18
N GLU A 34 2.36 16.92 -5.28
CA GLU A 34 3.63 17.64 -5.23
C GLU A 34 4.82 16.68 -5.05
N GLN A 35 4.72 15.68 -4.17
CA GLN A 35 5.79 14.69 -3.98
C GLN A 35 5.98 13.79 -5.20
N ILE A 36 4.90 13.33 -5.83
CA ILE A 36 4.96 12.52 -7.06
C ILE A 36 5.71 13.28 -8.15
N LYS A 37 5.37 14.56 -8.34
CA LYS A 37 6.03 15.44 -9.30
C LYS A 37 7.50 15.64 -8.98
N LYS A 38 7.79 16.02 -7.73
CA LYS A 38 9.14 16.34 -7.24
C LYS A 38 10.10 15.16 -7.41
N HIS A 39 9.63 13.95 -7.09
CA HIS A 39 10.42 12.72 -7.15
C HIS A 39 10.30 11.98 -8.49
N LYS A 40 9.54 12.53 -9.44
CA LYS A 40 9.30 11.94 -10.78
C LYS A 40 8.83 10.49 -10.70
N ILE A 41 7.93 10.21 -9.76
CA ILE A 41 7.41 8.86 -9.52
C ILE A 41 6.60 8.43 -10.75
N SER A 42 7.02 7.34 -11.38
CA SER A 42 6.41 6.86 -12.64
C SER A 42 5.39 5.74 -12.44
N ALA A 43 5.33 5.15 -11.24
CA ALA A 43 4.42 4.07 -10.87
C ALA A 43 4.28 4.01 -9.35
N LEU A 44 3.17 3.47 -8.85
CA LEU A 44 2.94 3.28 -7.42
C LEU A 44 2.48 1.85 -7.12
N LEU A 45 3.21 1.18 -6.22
CA LEU A 45 2.81 -0.09 -5.64
C LEU A 45 2.41 0.14 -4.18
N ILE A 46 1.18 -0.20 -3.82
CA ILE A 46 0.63 0.01 -2.49
C ILE A 46 0.43 -1.36 -1.84
N ILE A 47 1.03 -1.58 -0.67
CA ILE A 47 0.88 -2.84 0.08
C ILE A 47 0.07 -2.53 1.34
N GLY A 48 -1.11 -3.14 1.47
CA GLY A 48 -1.98 -2.89 2.62
C GLY A 48 -3.38 -3.48 2.52
N GLY A 49 -4.21 -3.14 3.50
CA GLY A 49 -5.56 -3.67 3.63
C GLY A 49 -6.62 -2.85 2.88
N PHE A 50 -7.82 -2.77 3.45
CA PHE A 50 -8.95 -2.07 2.85
C PHE A 50 -8.65 -0.59 2.58
N GLU A 51 -7.96 0.09 3.51
CA GLU A 51 -7.58 1.49 3.36
C GLU A 51 -6.59 1.72 2.20
N ALA A 52 -5.79 0.72 1.84
CA ALA A 52 -4.92 0.79 0.67
C ALA A 52 -5.75 0.75 -0.63
N MET A 53 -6.77 -0.11 -0.68
CA MET A 53 -7.71 -0.17 -1.81
C MET A 53 -8.49 1.13 -1.95
N GLU A 54 -9.07 1.62 -0.85
CA GLU A 54 -9.79 2.89 -0.83
C GLU A 54 -8.90 4.07 -1.23
N GLY A 55 -7.68 4.13 -0.67
CA GLY A 55 -6.70 5.17 -1.02
C GLY A 55 -6.32 5.12 -2.50
N ALA A 56 -6.11 3.94 -3.08
CA ALA A 56 -5.85 3.79 -4.50
C ALA A 56 -7.02 4.30 -5.36
N MET A 57 -8.27 4.04 -4.96
CA MET A 57 -9.46 4.53 -5.64
C MET A 57 -9.59 6.06 -5.55
N GLN A 58 -9.26 6.66 -4.40
CA GLN A 58 -9.23 8.12 -4.24
C GLN A 58 -8.19 8.76 -5.16
N LEU A 59 -6.97 8.22 -5.22
CA LEU A 59 -5.93 8.68 -6.13
C LEU A 59 -6.34 8.52 -7.60
N ALA A 60 -6.96 7.38 -7.94
CA ALA A 60 -7.44 7.13 -9.30
C ALA A 60 -8.55 8.11 -9.71
N SER A 61 -9.45 8.45 -8.78
CA SER A 61 -10.51 9.46 -9.00
C SER A 61 -9.93 10.87 -9.17
N GLY A 62 -8.80 11.16 -8.52
CA GLY A 62 -8.08 12.43 -8.63
C GLY A 62 -7.38 12.67 -9.98
N ARG A 63 -7.25 11.64 -10.84
CA ARG A 63 -6.59 11.75 -12.16
C ARG A 63 -7.19 12.83 -13.07
N GLY A 64 -8.48 13.12 -12.94
CA GLY A 64 -9.12 14.19 -13.71
C GLY A 64 -8.67 15.60 -13.33
N GLN A 65 -8.11 15.77 -12.14
CA GLN A 65 -7.66 17.07 -11.60
C GLN A 65 -6.13 17.20 -11.56
N HIS A 66 -5.42 16.07 -11.51
CA HIS A 66 -3.96 16.03 -11.37
C HIS A 66 -3.36 15.04 -12.37
N GLU A 67 -2.65 15.55 -13.37
CA GLU A 67 -1.98 14.74 -14.41
C GLU A 67 -0.90 13.83 -13.80
N GLU A 68 -0.27 14.26 -12.71
CA GLU A 68 0.75 13.46 -12.02
C GLU A 68 0.21 12.15 -11.42
N LEU A 69 -1.11 12.04 -11.21
CA LEU A 69 -1.75 10.79 -10.75
C LEU A 69 -2.03 9.82 -11.91
N CYS A 70 -1.83 10.23 -13.16
CA CYS A 70 -2.00 9.41 -14.35
C CYS A 70 -0.85 8.40 -14.56
N ILE A 71 -0.34 7.83 -13.46
CA ILE A 71 0.65 6.77 -13.41
C ILE A 71 -0.02 5.42 -13.10
N PRO A 72 0.56 4.29 -13.53
CA PRO A 72 0.09 2.97 -13.11
C PRO A 72 0.15 2.81 -11.59
N MET A 73 -0.94 2.31 -11.01
CA MET A 73 -1.07 2.04 -9.59
C MET A 73 -1.55 0.60 -9.39
N CYS A 74 -0.94 -0.13 -8.46
CA CYS A 74 -1.33 -1.50 -8.12
C CYS A 74 -1.39 -1.66 -6.60
N VAL A 75 -2.39 -2.39 -6.12
CA VAL A 75 -2.56 -2.71 -4.70
C VAL A 75 -2.22 -4.19 -4.50
N ILE A 76 -1.34 -4.49 -3.55
CA ILE A 76 -1.10 -5.84 -3.03
C ILE A 76 -1.84 -5.97 -1.71
N PRO A 77 -2.88 -6.82 -1.64
CA PRO A 77 -3.65 -7.04 -0.43
C PRO A 77 -2.80 -7.63 0.71
N ALA A 78 -2.66 -6.88 1.79
CA ALA A 78 -1.93 -7.27 3.00
C ALA A 78 -2.71 -6.84 4.25
N THR A 79 -3.40 -7.79 4.86
CA THR A 79 -4.22 -7.61 6.07
C THR A 79 -4.48 -8.97 6.71
N ILE A 80 -4.65 -9.00 8.03
CA ILE A 80 -5.06 -10.21 8.75
C ILE A 80 -6.55 -10.52 8.56
N SER A 81 -7.36 -9.54 8.16
CA SER A 81 -8.82 -9.67 8.08
C SER A 81 -9.31 -10.33 6.79
N ASN A 82 -8.44 -10.48 5.78
CA ASN A 82 -8.80 -11.01 4.46
C ASN A 82 -10.04 -10.36 3.84
N ASN A 83 -10.17 -9.03 3.98
CA ASN A 83 -11.36 -8.26 3.64
C ASN A 83 -11.15 -7.30 2.45
N VAL A 84 -10.10 -7.52 1.65
CA VAL A 84 -9.82 -6.67 0.48
C VAL A 84 -10.58 -7.22 -0.72
N PRO A 85 -11.47 -6.43 -1.37
CA PRO A 85 -12.20 -6.88 -2.54
C PRO A 85 -11.27 -7.25 -3.71
N GLY A 86 -11.65 -8.29 -4.46
CA GLY A 86 -10.94 -8.70 -5.68
C GLY A 86 -9.86 -9.77 -5.50
N THR A 87 -9.67 -10.28 -4.28
CA THR A 87 -8.80 -11.43 -3.99
C THR A 87 -9.48 -12.34 -2.97
N ASP A 88 -9.20 -13.64 -3.04
CA ASP A 88 -9.60 -14.61 -2.02
C ASP A 88 -8.63 -14.63 -0.83
N PHE A 89 -7.44 -14.06 -0.99
CA PHE A 89 -6.36 -14.09 0.01
C PHE A 89 -5.65 -12.74 0.15
N SER A 90 -5.29 -12.41 1.38
CA SER A 90 -4.40 -11.30 1.72
C SER A 90 -3.18 -11.77 2.51
N ILE A 91 -2.05 -11.12 2.26
CA ILE A 91 -0.80 -11.37 2.98
C ILE A 91 -1.01 -11.10 4.47
N GLY A 92 -0.61 -12.05 5.31
CA GLY A 92 -0.73 -12.00 6.77
C GLY A 92 -1.97 -12.70 7.35
N ALA A 93 -2.97 -13.06 6.52
CA ALA A 93 -4.15 -13.80 7.00
C ALA A 93 -3.79 -15.19 7.54
N ASP A 94 -2.96 -15.95 6.81
CA ASP A 94 -2.49 -17.27 7.23
C ASP A 94 -1.65 -17.21 8.53
N THR A 95 -0.78 -16.21 8.67
CA THR A 95 -0.02 -15.99 9.91
C THR A 95 -0.94 -15.75 11.10
N ALA A 96 -2.01 -14.97 10.91
CA ALA A 96 -3.00 -14.72 11.96
C ALA A 96 -3.78 -15.99 12.33
N LEU A 97 -4.16 -16.81 11.33
CA LEU A 97 -4.82 -18.09 11.58
C LEU A 97 -3.94 -19.05 12.39
N ASN A 98 -2.67 -19.21 12.00
CA ASN A 98 -1.73 -20.05 12.77
C ASN A 98 -1.54 -19.52 14.19
N THR A 99 -1.46 -18.20 14.37
CA THR A 99 -1.39 -17.59 15.71
C THR A 99 -2.63 -17.90 16.56
N ILE A 100 -3.83 -17.93 15.96
CA ILE A 100 -5.06 -18.30 16.67
C ILE A 100 -5.08 -19.79 17.05
N VAL A 101 -4.55 -20.66 16.19
CA VAL A 101 -4.51 -22.12 16.42
C VAL A 101 -3.46 -22.51 17.46
N GLU A 102 -2.34 -21.79 17.53
CA GLU A 102 -1.28 -22.02 18.52
C GLU A 102 -1.64 -21.58 19.94
N VAL A 103 -2.66 -20.71 20.10
CA VAL A 103 -3.18 -20.20 21.37
C VAL A 103 -4.28 -21.11 21.90
#